data_AF-A0A955ZLY7-F1
#
_entry.id   AF-A0A955ZLY7-F1
#
_cell.length_a   1.000
_cell.length_b   1.000
_cell.length_c   1.000
_cell.angle_alpha   90.00
_cell.angle_beta   90.00
_cell.angle_gamma   90.00
#
_symmetry.space_group_name_H-M   'P 1'
#
loop_
_entity.id
_entity.type
_entity.pdbx_description
1 polymer ?
#
loop_
_entity_poly.entity_id
_entity_poly.type
_entity_poly.pdbx_seq_one_letter_code
_entity_poly.pdbx_strand_id
1 'polypeptide(L)'
;TLDCGTSGCSQAECLGGACQADCTGGNCNLDCSDGAQCNFDCPGGSCNFDCDIDATCAHTCSGGGCSLLCDGNSKCSLDCTGAATACDITCEKGASATCTGNCTSGSC
;
A
#
# COMPACT_ATOMS: atom_id res chain seq x y z
N THR A 1 6.22 7.46 -12.55
CA THR A 1 5.12 7.53 -11.59
C THR A 1 3.82 7.56 -12.35
N LEU A 2 2.90 6.64 -12.03
CA LEU A 2 1.55 6.56 -12.60
C LEU A 2 0.59 7.36 -11.70
N ASP A 3 0.04 8.48 -12.18
CA ASP A 3 -0.97 9.24 -11.42
C ASP A 3 -2.37 8.67 -11.67
N CYS A 4 -2.91 8.00 -10.65
CA CYS A 4 -4.24 7.42 -10.69
C CYS A 4 -5.32 8.32 -10.06
N GLY A 5 -4.96 9.24 -9.18
CA GLY A 5 -5.91 10.03 -8.40
C GLY A 5 -6.68 11.11 -9.17
N THR A 6 -6.10 11.69 -10.23
CA THR A 6 -6.74 12.80 -10.98
C THR A 6 -7.30 12.40 -12.34
N SER A 7 -6.95 11.20 -12.82
CA SER A 7 -7.25 10.70 -14.17
C SER A 7 -8.47 9.77 -14.24
N GLY A 8 -9.13 9.51 -13.10
CA GLY A 8 -10.23 8.54 -13.00
C GLY A 8 -9.76 7.08 -12.92
N CYS A 9 -8.47 6.85 -12.72
CA CYS A 9 -7.92 5.53 -12.49
C CYS A 9 -8.18 5.12 -11.03
N SER A 10 -8.97 4.07 -10.84
CA SER A 10 -9.18 3.44 -9.52
C SER A 10 -8.33 2.19 -9.33
N GLN A 11 -7.49 1.81 -10.30
CA GLN A 11 -6.71 0.59 -10.28
C GLN A 11 -5.34 0.77 -10.92
N ALA A 12 -4.27 0.50 -10.18
CA ALA A 12 -2.92 0.37 -10.74
C ALA A 12 -2.36 -1.01 -10.42
N GLU A 13 -1.77 -1.66 -11.42
CA GLU A 13 -1.11 -2.96 -11.26
C GLU A 13 0.35 -2.83 -11.69
N CYS A 14 1.27 -3.36 -10.88
CA CYS A 14 2.68 -3.35 -11.21
C CYS A 14 3.21 -4.73 -11.60
N LEU A 15 3.27 -4.97 -12.90
CA LEU A 15 3.60 -6.27 -13.52
C LEU A 15 5.10 -6.66 -13.46
N GLY A 16 5.80 -6.31 -12.37
CA GLY A 16 7.21 -6.63 -12.11
C GLY A 16 8.18 -5.44 -12.16
N GLY A 17 9.33 -5.59 -11.50
CA GLY A 17 10.34 -4.53 -11.39
C GLY A 17 10.00 -3.46 -10.34
N ALA A 18 10.52 -2.25 -10.50
CA ALA A 18 10.30 -1.14 -9.55
C ALA A 18 9.16 -0.22 -10.02
N CYS A 19 8.19 0.03 -9.15
CA CYS A 19 6.96 0.78 -9.43
C CYS A 19 6.76 1.98 -8.54
N GLN A 20 6.15 3.02 -9.12
CA GLN A 20 5.62 4.15 -8.37
C GLN A 20 4.28 4.62 -8.93
N ALA A 21 3.30 4.83 -8.05
CA ALA A 21 1.97 5.31 -8.39
C ALA A 21 1.40 6.20 -7.28
N ASP A 22 0.64 7.22 -7.68
CA ASP A 22 0.04 8.20 -6.77
C ASP A 22 -1.48 8.16 -6.89
N CYS A 23 -2.18 8.10 -5.75
CA CYS A 23 -3.64 8.13 -5.64
C CYS A 23 -4.08 9.34 -4.84
N THR A 24 -3.98 10.52 -5.45
CA THR A 24 -4.31 11.80 -4.81
C THR A 24 -5.79 11.97 -4.49
N GLY A 25 -6.69 11.34 -5.26
CA GLY A 25 -8.14 11.32 -5.02
C GLY A 25 -8.60 10.32 -3.97
N GLY A 26 -7.71 9.42 -3.50
CA GLY A 26 -8.05 8.32 -2.60
C GLY A 26 -8.87 7.21 -3.28
N ASN A 27 -9.22 6.17 -2.52
CA ASN A 27 -10.06 5.06 -2.97
C ASN A 27 -9.51 4.28 -4.19
N CYS A 28 -8.18 4.23 -4.36
CA CYS A 28 -7.56 3.38 -5.37
C CYS A 28 -7.32 1.97 -4.86
N ASN A 29 -7.39 1.01 -5.76
CA ASN A 29 -6.87 -0.35 -5.58
C ASN A 29 -5.50 -0.41 -6.26
N LEU A 30 -4.46 -0.76 -5.51
CA LEU A 30 -3.08 -0.66 -5.96
C LEU A 30 -2.39 -2.00 -5.69
N ASP A 31 -2.07 -2.70 -6.76
CA ASP A 31 -1.53 -4.05 -6.74
C ASP A 31 -0.04 -4.04 -7.11
N CYS A 32 0.77 -4.66 -6.23
CA CYS A 32 2.18 -4.90 -6.44
C CYS A 32 2.43 -6.38 -6.71
N SER A 33 2.56 -6.73 -7.99
CA SER A 33 2.61 -8.14 -8.41
C SER A 33 3.83 -8.89 -7.88
N ASP A 34 3.75 -10.23 -7.93
CA ASP A 34 4.77 -11.17 -7.47
C ASP A 34 6.22 -10.71 -7.71
N GLY A 35 6.99 -10.64 -6.62
CA GLY A 35 8.41 -10.29 -6.64
C GLY A 35 8.74 -8.85 -7.08
N ALA A 36 7.74 -7.98 -7.25
CA ALA A 36 7.96 -6.58 -7.60
C ALA A 36 8.42 -5.73 -6.41
N GLN A 37 8.85 -4.49 -6.70
CA GLN A 37 9.21 -3.48 -5.72
C GLN A 37 8.32 -2.26 -5.91
N CYS A 38 7.37 -2.03 -5.01
CA CYS A 38 6.39 -0.96 -5.21
C CYS A 38 6.49 0.10 -4.12
N ASN A 39 6.38 1.37 -4.55
CA ASN A 39 6.20 2.50 -3.67
C ASN A 39 5.01 3.31 -4.15
N PHE A 40 3.92 3.27 -3.38
CA PHE A 40 2.66 3.90 -3.76
C PHE A 40 2.28 4.93 -2.71
N ASP A 41 1.80 6.09 -3.16
CA ASP A 41 1.33 7.14 -2.27
C ASP A 41 -0.19 7.31 -2.39
N CYS A 42 -0.88 7.32 -1.25
CA CYS A 42 -2.32 7.56 -1.15
C CYS A 42 -2.62 8.70 -0.19
N PRO A 43 -2.37 9.96 -0.59
CA PRO A 43 -2.66 11.11 0.26
C PRO A 43 -4.17 11.39 0.36
N GLY A 44 -4.98 10.89 -0.58
CA GLY A 44 -6.44 10.98 -0.51
C GLY A 44 -7.09 10.02 0.49
N GLY A 45 -6.34 9.02 0.99
CA GLY A 45 -6.82 8.03 1.95
C GLY A 45 -7.70 6.94 1.33
N SER A 46 -8.07 5.96 2.16
CA SER A 46 -8.97 4.86 1.79
C SER A 46 -8.52 4.01 0.60
N CYS A 47 -7.20 3.93 0.34
CA CYS A 47 -6.68 3.01 -0.68
C CYS A 47 -6.58 1.58 -0.15
N ASN A 48 -6.72 0.63 -1.06
CA ASN A 48 -6.43 -0.77 -0.84
C ASN A 48 -5.12 -1.09 -1.54
N PHE A 49 -4.14 -1.56 -0.78
CA PHE A 49 -2.85 -2.01 -1.28
C PHE A 49 -2.80 -3.54 -1.19
N ASP A 50 -2.41 -4.17 -2.28
CA ASP A 50 -2.06 -5.59 -2.31
C ASP A 50 -0.57 -5.75 -2.58
N CYS A 51 0.10 -6.52 -1.74
CA CYS A 51 1.53 -6.79 -1.83
C CYS A 51 1.72 -8.29 -2.00
N ASP A 52 1.79 -8.71 -3.26
CA ASP A 52 1.79 -10.12 -3.66
C ASP A 52 3.04 -10.87 -3.17
N ILE A 53 3.06 -12.17 -3.47
CA ILE A 53 4.06 -13.11 -2.99
C ILE A 53 5.48 -12.64 -3.35
N ASP A 54 6.38 -12.72 -2.37
CA ASP A 54 7.79 -12.31 -2.47
C ASP A 54 8.01 -10.82 -2.86
N ALA A 55 6.96 -9.99 -2.93
CA ALA A 55 7.08 -8.58 -3.26
C ALA A 55 7.68 -7.76 -2.10
N THR A 56 8.22 -6.58 -2.44
CA THR A 56 8.68 -5.59 -1.46
C THR A 56 7.92 -4.28 -1.65
N CYS A 57 7.12 -3.92 -0.65
CA CYS A 57 6.17 -2.82 -0.71
C CYS A 57 6.50 -1.77 0.34
N ALA A 58 6.63 -0.52 -0.10
CA ALA A 58 6.85 0.63 0.76
C ALA A 58 5.86 1.74 0.42
N HIS A 59 4.69 1.73 1.07
CA HIS A 59 3.58 2.62 0.76
C HIS A 59 3.40 3.72 1.79
N THR A 60 2.78 4.83 1.36
CA THR A 60 2.39 5.95 2.22
C THR A 60 0.87 6.15 2.11
N CYS A 61 0.22 6.38 3.25
CA CYS A 61 -1.20 6.69 3.35
C CYS A 61 -1.42 7.81 4.38
N SER A 62 -1.02 9.03 4.01
CA SER A 62 -1.21 10.21 4.87
C SER A 62 -2.68 10.62 5.04
N GLY A 63 -3.56 10.24 4.11
CA GLY A 63 -5.01 10.45 4.21
C GLY A 63 -5.71 9.54 5.23
N GLY A 64 -5.08 8.42 5.60
CA GLY A 64 -5.61 7.44 6.54
C GLY A 64 -6.67 6.50 5.97
N GLY A 65 -7.06 5.51 6.77
CA GLY A 65 -8.08 4.53 6.41
C GLY A 65 -7.69 3.59 5.27
N CYS A 66 -6.40 3.47 4.97
CA CYS A 66 -5.92 2.50 3.98
C CYS A 66 -5.82 1.10 4.57
N SER A 67 -6.00 0.10 3.72
CA SER A 67 -5.76 -1.31 4.04
C SER A 67 -4.59 -1.82 3.23
N LEU A 68 -3.65 -2.50 3.88
CA LEU A 68 -2.53 -3.19 3.24
C LEU A 68 -2.63 -4.69 3.52
N LEU A 69 -2.75 -5.48 2.46
CA LEU A 69 -2.59 -6.93 2.49
C LEU A 69 -1.14 -7.27 2.11
N CYS A 70 -0.53 -8.17 2.89
CA CYS A 70 0.82 -8.66 2.70
C CYS A 70 0.78 -10.18 2.51
N ASP A 71 0.98 -10.62 1.27
CA ASP A 71 0.92 -12.03 0.90
C ASP A 71 2.22 -12.78 1.23
N GLY A 72 2.23 -14.09 1.01
CA GLY A 72 3.31 -14.98 1.44
C GLY A 72 4.72 -14.46 1.16
N ASN A 73 5.55 -14.39 2.21
CA ASN A 73 6.95 -13.92 2.17
C ASN A 73 7.17 -12.47 1.70
N SER A 74 6.10 -11.70 1.49
CA SER A 74 6.20 -10.27 1.16
C SER A 74 6.83 -9.47 2.31
N LYS A 75 7.42 -8.33 1.94
CA LYS A 75 7.97 -7.36 2.89
C LYS A 75 7.24 -6.04 2.72
N CYS A 76 6.44 -5.71 3.71
CA CYS A 76 5.58 -4.56 3.71
C CYS A 76 6.06 -3.45 4.66
N SER A 77 5.92 -2.22 4.24
CA SER A 77 5.90 -1.06 5.12
C SER A 77 4.80 -0.10 4.72
N LEU A 78 4.03 0.36 5.70
CA LEU A 78 3.00 1.37 5.52
C LEU A 78 3.27 2.56 6.45
N ASP A 79 3.43 3.75 5.86
CA ASP A 79 3.51 4.99 6.61
C ASP A 79 2.15 5.70 6.64
N CYS A 80 1.53 5.72 7.82
CA CYS A 80 0.29 6.41 8.12
C CYS A 80 0.53 7.58 9.10
N THR A 81 1.70 8.21 9.03
CA THR A 81 2.00 9.41 9.79
C THR A 81 1.08 10.55 9.34
N GLY A 82 0.41 11.19 10.31
CA GLY A 82 -0.53 12.28 10.05
C GLY A 82 -1.95 11.84 9.66
N ALA A 83 -2.19 10.53 9.51
CA ALA A 83 -3.50 9.99 9.17
C ALA A 83 -4.54 10.21 10.28
N ALA A 84 -5.68 10.81 9.93
CA ALA A 84 -6.80 11.02 10.85
C ALA A 84 -7.54 9.71 11.18
N THR A 85 -7.62 8.81 10.21
CA THR A 85 -8.22 7.48 10.33
C THR A 85 -7.13 6.43 10.35
N ALA A 86 -7.23 5.46 11.27
CA ALA A 86 -6.22 4.40 11.38
C ALA A 86 -6.13 3.58 10.09
N CYS A 87 -4.92 3.20 9.73
CA CYS A 87 -4.67 2.22 8.69
C CYS A 87 -4.70 0.80 9.24
N ASP A 88 -5.02 -0.15 8.36
CA ASP A 88 -5.06 -1.57 8.67
C ASP A 88 -3.98 -2.31 7.90
N ILE A 89 -3.27 -3.21 8.58
CA ILE A 89 -2.35 -4.16 7.94
C ILE A 89 -2.78 -5.58 8.27
N THR A 90 -2.84 -6.42 7.23
CA THR A 90 -3.07 -7.86 7.34
C THR A 90 -1.89 -8.62 6.74
N CYS A 91 -1.32 -9.56 7.49
CA CYS A 91 -0.25 -10.44 7.01
C CYS A 91 -0.75 -11.86 6.80
N GLU A 92 -0.44 -12.43 5.64
CA GLU A 92 -0.53 -13.86 5.41
C GLU A 92 0.73 -14.59 5.91
N LYS A 93 0.70 -15.92 5.82
CA LYS A 93 1.77 -16.76 6.36
C LYS A 93 3.11 -16.46 5.68
N GLY A 94 4.09 -16.04 6.49
CA GLY A 94 5.46 -15.78 6.05
C GLY A 94 5.70 -14.33 5.63
N ALA A 95 4.64 -13.54 5.48
CA ALA A 95 4.76 -12.10 5.26
C ALA A 95 5.32 -11.41 6.50
N SER A 96 5.92 -10.24 6.29
CA SER A 96 6.33 -9.34 7.37
C SER A 96 5.94 -7.91 7.01
N ALA A 97 5.44 -7.16 7.99
CA ALA A 97 4.98 -5.81 7.81
C ALA A 97 5.37 -4.90 8.98
N THR A 98 5.62 -3.64 8.65
CA THR A 98 5.77 -2.57 9.62
C THR A 98 4.79 -1.44 9.32
N CYS A 99 4.14 -0.93 10.34
CA CYS A 99 3.31 0.27 10.24
C CYS A 99 3.91 1.39 11.09
N THR A 100 4.03 2.57 10.50
CA THR A 100 4.40 3.80 11.21
C THR A 100 3.21 4.74 11.25
N GLY A 101 2.98 5.41 12.39
CA GLY A 101 1.89 6.39 12.54
C GLY A 101 0.60 5.78 13.10
N ASN A 102 -0.56 6.18 12.56
CA ASN A 102 -1.86 5.77 13.07
C ASN A 102 -2.30 4.45 12.41
N CYS A 103 -2.07 3.33 13.09
CA CYS A 103 -2.39 1.99 12.59
C CYS A 103 -3.09 1.15 13.66
N THR A 104 -3.97 0.24 13.23
CA THR A 104 -4.65 -0.72 14.13
C THR A 104 -3.71 -1.84 14.58
N SER A 105 -2.74 -2.19 13.73
CA SER A 105 -1.62 -3.09 14.03
C SER A 105 -0.29 -2.44 13.62
N GLY A 106 0.72 -2.52 14.48
CA GLY A 106 2.03 -1.89 14.23
C GLY A 106 3.01 -2.76 13.45
N SER A 107 2.80 -4.08 13.49
CA SER A 107 3.65 -5.05 12.80
C SER A 107 3.03 -6.44 12.80
N CYS A 108 3.46 -7.23 11.82
CA CYS A 108 3.44 -8.68 11.80
C CYS A 108 4.74 -9.13 11.09
#